data_AF-A0A968PD69-F1
#
_entry.id   AF-A0A968PD69-F1
#
_cell.length_a   1.000
_cell.length_b   1.000
_cell.length_c   1.000
_cell.angle_alpha   90.00
_cell.angle_beta   90.00
_cell.angle_gamma   90.00
#
_symmetry.space_group_name_H-M   'P 1'
#
loop_
_entity.id
_entity.type
_entity.pdbx_description
1 polymer ?
#
loop_
_entity_poly.entity_id
_entity_poly.type
_entity_poly.pdbx_seq_one_letter_code
_entity_poly.pdbx_strand_id
1 'polypeptide(L)'
;MLADSVEATVRAKAQHGQLIAQRIPASANGQTRSGSHTTIEDLVASIIDERVRTGQLDNTALTLRELVLIREAFVSTLQGIYHPRTEYAPQLVKAS
;
A
#
# COMPACT_ATOMS: atom_id res chain seq x y z
N MET A 1 17.12 0.09 4.94
CA MET A 1 16.09 0.00 6.00
C MET A 1 14.74 -0.35 5.36
N LEU A 2 13.81 -0.99 6.08
CA LEU A 2 12.51 -1.44 5.53
C LEU A 2 11.72 -0.29 4.89
N ALA A 3 11.63 0.85 5.58
CA ALA A 3 10.88 2.01 5.11
C ALA A 3 11.41 2.57 3.77
N ASP A 4 12.72 2.65 3.63
CA ASP A 4 13.40 3.16 2.43
C ASP A 4 13.09 2.29 1.19
N SER A 5 13.12 0.96 1.39
CA SER A 5 12.77 -0.01 0.34
C SER A 5 11.32 0.08 -0.10
N VAL A 6 10.40 0.29 0.85
CA VAL A 6 8.97 0.44 0.55
C VAL A 6 8.72 1.70 -0.26
N GLU A 7 9.28 2.84 0.18
CA GLU A 7 9.13 4.11 -0.52
C GLU A 7 9.71 4.04 -1.94
N ALA A 8 10.89 3.44 -2.11
CA ALA A 8 11.54 3.31 -3.41
C ALA A 8 10.69 2.50 -4.41
N THR A 9 10.11 1.38 -3.99
CA THR A 9 9.25 0.56 -4.86
C THR A 9 7.97 1.30 -5.25
N VAL A 10 7.37 2.02 -4.29
CA VAL A 10 6.14 2.79 -4.55
C VAL A 10 6.44 3.96 -5.48
N ARG A 11 7.54 4.70 -5.25
CA ARG A 11 8.00 5.79 -6.12
C ARG A 11 8.21 5.32 -7.56
N ALA A 12 8.89 4.20 -7.76
CA ALA A 12 9.15 3.63 -9.08
C ALA A 12 7.85 3.32 -9.85
N LYS A 13 6.85 2.74 -9.17
CA LYS A 13 5.55 2.44 -9.78
C LYS A 13 4.67 3.68 -9.97
N ALA A 14 4.80 4.69 -9.11
CA ALA A 14 4.13 5.98 -9.24
C ALA A 14 4.61 6.74 -10.49
N GLN A 15 5.94 6.79 -10.70
CA GLN A 15 6.55 7.48 -11.84
C GLN A 15 6.12 6.87 -13.19
N HIS A 16 5.84 5.57 -13.22
CA HIS A 16 5.36 4.88 -14.42
C HIS A 16 3.83 4.94 -14.62
N GLY A 17 3.10 5.66 -13.75
CA GLY A 17 1.64 5.78 -13.83
C GLY A 17 0.88 4.47 -13.58
N GLN A 18 1.49 3.53 -12.85
CA GLN A 18 0.95 2.18 -12.62
C GLN A 18 0.26 2.02 -11.26
N LEU A 19 0.20 3.06 -10.44
CA LEU A 19 -0.47 3.04 -9.14
C LEU A 19 -1.92 3.47 -9.25
N ILE A 20 -2.82 2.69 -8.65
CA ILE A 20 -4.19 3.10 -8.40
C ILE A 20 -4.45 3.20 -6.90
N ALA A 21 -5.15 4.27 -6.56
CA ALA A 21 -5.57 4.66 -5.22
C ALA A 21 -6.51 3.65 -4.55
N GLN A 22 -7.50 3.23 -5.31
CA GLN A 22 -8.60 2.39 -4.90
C GLN A 22 -8.81 1.33 -5.97
N ARG A 23 -9.32 0.17 -5.55
CA ARG A 23 -9.77 -0.86 -6.47
C ARG A 23 -11.04 -0.39 -7.18
N ILE A 24 -10.91 0.29 -8.31
CA ILE A 24 -12.05 0.67 -9.14
C ILE A 24 -12.46 -0.59 -9.94
N PRO A 25 -13.69 -1.12 -9.78
CA PRO A 25 -14.18 -2.19 -10.64
C PRO A 25 -14.25 -1.65 -12.07
N ALA A 26 -13.64 -2.37 -13.00
CA ALA A 26 -13.53 -1.97 -14.40
C ALA A 26 -14.92 -1.82 -15.06
N SER A 27 -15.51 -0.63 -15.01
CA SER A 27 -16.55 -0.21 -15.94
C SER A 27 -16.70 1.31 -15.98
N ALA A 28 -16.96 1.79 -17.20
CA ALA A 28 -17.27 3.16 -17.63
C ALA A 28 -16.07 4.08 -17.95
N ASN A 29 -15.82 4.20 -19.26
CA ASN A 29 -15.09 5.26 -19.98
C ASN A 29 -13.55 5.19 -20.09
N GLY A 30 -13.08 4.41 -21.07
CA GLY A 30 -12.35 5.00 -22.20
C GLY A 30 -10.94 5.56 -21.97
N GLN A 31 -10.02 4.76 -21.39
CA GLN A 31 -8.61 4.76 -21.80
C GLN A 31 -7.92 3.51 -21.24
N THR A 32 -7.84 2.47 -22.08
CA THR A 32 -7.11 1.24 -21.80
C THR A 32 -5.62 1.49 -22.02
N ARG A 33 -4.90 1.97 -21.00
CA ARG A 33 -3.52 1.52 -20.87
C ARG A 33 -3.59 0.21 -20.13
N SER A 34 -3.61 -0.89 -20.90
CA SER A 34 -3.41 -2.25 -20.40
C SER A 34 -2.09 -2.29 -19.65
N GLY A 35 -2.14 -1.93 -18.37
CA GLY A 35 -1.03 -1.94 -17.44
C GLY A 35 -1.58 -2.57 -16.18
N SER A 36 -0.87 -3.57 -15.66
CA SER A 36 -1.17 -4.18 -14.37
C SER A 36 -1.18 -3.09 -13.27
N HIS A 37 -2.34 -2.50 -13.03
CA HIS A 37 -2.51 -1.46 -12.01
C HIS A 37 -2.37 -2.13 -10.65
N THR A 38 -1.29 -1.83 -9.95
CA THR A 38 -1.03 -2.37 -8.61
C THR A 38 -1.45 -1.33 -7.58
N THR A 39 -2.21 -1.70 -6.56
CA THR A 39 -2.55 -0.77 -5.48
C THR A 39 -1.33 -0.55 -4.56
N ILE A 40 -1.31 0.57 -3.83
CA ILE A 40 -0.30 0.80 -2.78
C ILE A 40 -0.38 -0.32 -1.73
N GLU A 41 -1.59 -0.77 -1.40
CA GLU A 41 -1.84 -1.87 -0.45
C GLU A 41 -1.17 -3.17 -0.89
N ASP A 42 -1.35 -3.57 -2.16
CA ASP A 42 -0.74 -4.77 -2.72
C ASP A 42 0.79 -4.70 -2.69
N LEU A 43 1.37 -3.52 -2.95
CA LEU A 43 2.82 -3.33 -2.92
C LEU A 43 3.37 -3.45 -1.51
N VAL A 44 2.77 -2.76 -0.55
CA VAL A 44 3.21 -2.82 0.85
C VAL A 44 3.06 -4.25 1.38
N ALA A 45 1.95 -4.93 1.05
CA ALA A 45 1.74 -6.32 1.44
C ALA A 45 2.81 -7.25 0.85
N SER A 46 3.11 -7.12 -0.45
CA SER A 46 4.12 -7.95 -1.12
C SER A 46 5.51 -7.75 -0.54
N ILE A 47 5.88 -6.52 -0.19
CA ILE A 47 7.20 -6.22 0.39
C ILE A 47 7.30 -6.81 1.79
N ILE A 48 6.27 -6.66 2.62
CA ILE A 48 6.28 -7.24 3.98
C ILE A 48 6.32 -8.77 3.91
N ASP A 49 5.54 -9.40 3.02
CA ASP A 49 5.56 -10.85 2.82
C ASP A 49 6.94 -11.36 2.41
N GLU A 50 7.60 -10.69 1.47
CA GLU A 50 8.95 -11.05 1.05
C GLU A 50 9.94 -11.00 2.23
N ARG A 51 9.84 -9.98 3.09
CA ARG A 51 10.72 -9.82 4.26
C ARG A 51 10.49 -10.91 5.30
N VAL A 52 9.23 -11.30 5.52
CA VAL A 52 8.88 -12.44 6.38
C VAL A 52 9.43 -13.74 5.80
N ARG A 53 9.17 -14.00 4.51
CA ARG A 53 9.60 -15.24 3.83
C ARG A 53 11.12 -15.40 3.77
N THR A 54 11.85 -14.29 3.66
CA THR A 54 13.32 -14.28 3.61
C THR A 54 13.97 -14.32 5.00
N GLY A 55 13.18 -14.38 6.08
CA GLY A 55 13.67 -14.45 7.46
C GLY A 55 14.29 -13.13 7.96
N GLN A 56 14.10 -12.02 7.24
CA GLN A 56 14.71 -10.74 7.62
C GLN A 56 14.12 -10.14 8.89
N LEU A 57 12.96 -10.64 9.33
CA LEU A 57 12.29 -10.22 10.56
C LEU A 57 12.42 -11.25 11.69
N ASP A 58 13.14 -12.36 11.48
CA ASP A 58 13.22 -13.48 12.44
C ASP A 58 13.88 -13.10 13.77
N ASN A 59 14.82 -12.14 13.72
CA ASN A 59 15.52 -11.63 14.91
C ASN A 59 14.79 -10.43 15.56
N THR A 60 13.48 -10.29 15.32
CA THR A 60 12.66 -9.23 15.91
C THR A 60 11.52 -9.83 16.72
N ALA A 61 11.11 -9.17 17.80
CA ALA A 61 9.99 -9.61 18.64
C ALA A 61 8.63 -9.19 18.08
N LEU A 62 8.51 -9.05 16.74
CA LEU A 62 7.28 -8.60 16.10
C LEU A 62 6.24 -9.71 16.06
N THR A 63 5.06 -9.41 16.55
CA THR A 63 3.87 -10.25 16.43
C THR A 63 3.20 -10.04 15.07
N LEU A 64 2.39 -11.03 14.64
CA LEU A 64 1.57 -10.89 13.43
C LEU A 64 0.64 -9.67 13.48
N ARG A 65 0.16 -9.31 14.68
CA ARG A 65 -0.66 -8.12 14.90
C ARG A 65 0.13 -6.83 14.64
N GLU A 66 1.38 -6.77 15.08
CA GLU A 66 2.24 -5.62 14.80
C GLU A 66 2.59 -5.52 13.32
N LEU A 67 2.78 -6.64 12.61
CA LEU A 67 2.97 -6.61 11.16
C LEU A 67 1.75 -6.05 10.42
N VAL A 68 0.53 -6.31 10.91
CA VAL A 68 -0.69 -5.69 10.39
C VAL A 68 -0.69 -4.18 10.61
N LEU A 69 -0.38 -3.73 11.83
CA LEU A 69 -0.32 -2.29 12.16
C LEU A 69 0.77 -1.56 11.34
N ILE A 70 1.93 -2.19 11.17
CA ILE A 70 3.02 -1.68 10.34
C ILE A 70 2.56 -1.52 8.89
N ARG A 71 1.88 -2.53 8.33
CA ARG A 71 1.32 -2.46 6.97
C ARG A 71 0.36 -1.29 6.83
N GLU A 72 -0.58 -1.13 7.76
CA GLU A 72 -1.57 -0.04 7.75
C GLU A 72 -0.91 1.33 7.84
N ALA A 73 0.10 1.49 8.71
CA ALA A 73 0.85 2.74 8.83
C ALA A 73 1.59 3.10 7.53
N PHE A 74 2.21 2.13 6.86
CA PHE A 74 2.84 2.34 5.56
C PHE A 74 1.83 2.75 4.49
N VAL A 75 0.72 2.02 4.37
CA VAL A 75 -0.34 2.32 3.40
C VAL A 75 -0.87 3.73 3.61
N SER A 76 -1.21 4.11 4.86
CA SER A 76 -1.72 5.44 5.18
C SER A 76 -0.73 6.56 4.82
N THR A 77 0.55 6.37 5.16
CA THR A 77 1.61 7.35 4.85
C THR A 77 1.81 7.50 3.33
N LEU A 78 1.90 6.39 2.60
CA LEU A 78 2.13 6.39 1.16
C LEU A 78 0.91 6.89 0.39
N GLN A 79 -0.31 6.57 0.85
CA GLN A 79 -1.52 7.18 0.30
C GLN A 79 -1.47 8.70 0.43
N GLY A 80 -1.06 9.24 1.58
CA GLY A 80 -0.91 10.69 1.77
C GLY A 80 0.16 11.35 0.89
N ILE A 81 1.24 10.63 0.54
CA ILE A 81 2.33 11.14 -0.32
C ILE A 81 1.95 11.08 -1.80
N TYR A 82 1.33 9.97 -2.22
CA TYR A 82 1.09 9.66 -3.64
C TYR A 82 -0.36 9.95 -4.09
N HIS A 83 -1.24 10.38 -3.19
CA HIS A 83 -2.54 10.97 -3.54
C HIS A 83 -2.51 12.49 -3.29
N PRO A 84 -3.02 13.32 -4.22
CA PRO A 84 -3.47 14.65 -3.84
C PRO A 84 -4.59 14.50 -2.81
N ARG A 85 -4.49 15.13 -1.64
CA ARG A 85 -5.43 15.08 -0.49
C ARG A 85 -6.90 14.88 -0.91
N THR A 86 -7.37 13.65 -1.05
CA THR A 86 -8.80 13.34 -1.17
C THR A 86 -9.25 12.72 0.14
N GLU A 87 -9.90 13.57 0.92
CA GLU A 87 -10.87 13.31 1.98
C GLU A 87 -10.70 12.02 2.81
N TYR A 88 -10.34 12.25 4.07
CA TYR A 88 -10.66 11.37 5.18
C TYR A 88 -12.14 10.97 5.06
N ALA A 89 -12.44 9.74 4.65
CA ALA A 89 -13.73 9.16 4.97
C ALA A 89 -13.68 8.90 6.48
N PRO A 90 -14.39 9.67 7.32
CA PRO A 90 -14.39 9.42 8.75
C PRO A 90 -14.87 7.99 8.96
N GLN A 91 -14.05 7.18 9.63
CA GLN A 91 -14.42 5.84 10.04
C GLN A 91 -15.75 5.98 10.80
N LEU A 92 -16.84 5.52 10.20
CA LEU A 92 -18.15 5.47 10.84
C LEU A 92 -18.01 4.57 12.06
N VAL A 93 -17.80 5.19 13.21
CA VAL A 93 -17.99 4.55 14.51
C VAL A 93 -19.44 4.08 14.53
N LYS A 94 -19.64 2.76 14.46
CA LYS A 94 -20.96 2.19 14.77
C LYS A 94 -21.23 2.49 16.23
N ALA A 95 -22.02 3.53 16.48
CA ALA A 95 -22.65 3.75 17.77
C ALA A 95 -23.60 2.57 18.03
N SER A 96 -23.41 1.92 19.18
CA SER A 96 -24.39 0.98 19.75
C SER A 96 -25.60 1.72 20.29
#